data_AF-A0A3A5SAI0-F1
#
_entry.id   AF-A0A3A5SAI0-F1
#
_cell.length_a   1.000
_cell.length_b   1.000
_cell.length_c   1.000
_cell.angle_alpha   90.00
_cell.angle_beta   90.00
_cell.angle_gamma   90.00
#
_symmetry.space_group_name_H-M   'P 1'
#
loop_
_entity.id
_entity.type
_entity.pdbx_description
1 polymer ?
#
loop_
_entity_poly.entity_id
_entity_poly.type
_entity_poly.pdbx_seq_one_letter_code
_entity_poly.pdbx_strand_id
1 'polypeptide(L)'
;MYYLMVLVLLFLAELFYFRVADRCNIIDKPNERSSHTKVTLRGGGIIFYFGALVYFLTSDFEYPWFLLALTLVTFISFVDDIKSTGQMTRLLFHFSAMALMFYQWGLFSLSWWWIVIALIVCTGIINAYNFMDGINGITGGCSLVILAALAYINKEVVTFVEADFIYTVICSVLVFCFFNFR
;
A
#
# COMPACT_ATOMS: atom_id res chain seq x y z
N MET A 1 -13.89 -19.57 -0.22
CA MET A 1 -14.64 -18.91 0.87
C MET A 1 -13.82 -17.80 1.53
N TYR A 2 -12.56 -18.05 1.89
CA TYR A 2 -11.65 -17.04 2.44
C TYR A 2 -11.62 -15.71 1.66
N TYR A 3 -11.20 -15.68 0.39
CA TYR A 3 -11.10 -14.42 -0.37
C TYR A 3 -12.43 -13.66 -0.53
N LEU A 4 -13.56 -14.38 -0.59
CA LEU A 4 -14.88 -13.73 -0.63
C LEU A 4 -15.18 -12.99 0.67
N MET A 5 -14.85 -13.60 1.82
CA MET A 5 -14.97 -12.93 3.12
C MET A 5 -14.04 -11.73 3.20
N VAL A 6 -12.79 -11.86 2.74
CA VAL A 6 -11.83 -10.75 2.66
C VAL A 6 -12.42 -9.61 1.84
N LEU A 7 -12.93 -9.87 0.63
CA LEU A 7 -13.54 -8.85 -0.22
C LEU A 7 -14.71 -8.15 0.47
N VAL A 8 -15.62 -8.89 1.10
CA VAL A 8 -16.76 -8.31 1.83
C VAL A 8 -16.28 -7.43 2.97
N LEU A 9 -15.33 -7.91 3.79
CA LEU A 9 -14.77 -7.13 4.90
C LEU A 9 -14.09 -5.85 4.41
N LEU A 10 -13.31 -5.93 3.32
CA LEU A 10 -12.63 -4.78 2.76
C LEU A 10 -13.61 -3.78 2.12
N PHE A 11 -14.65 -4.23 1.43
CA PHE A 11 -15.71 -3.34 0.94
C PHE A 11 -16.40 -2.59 2.09
N LEU A 12 -16.73 -3.29 3.17
CA LEU A 12 -17.33 -2.68 4.36
C LEU A 12 -16.37 -1.68 5.02
N ALA A 13 -15.08 -2.03 5.12
CA ALA A 13 -14.04 -1.16 5.67
C ALA A 13 -13.86 0.11 4.82
N GLU A 14 -13.84 0.00 3.49
CA GLU A 14 -13.69 1.16 2.59
C GLU A 14 -14.92 2.09 2.64
N LEU A 15 -16.14 1.52 2.63
CA LEU A 15 -17.37 2.31 2.81
C LEU A 15 -17.42 2.99 4.18
N PHE A 16 -16.95 2.32 5.23
CA PHE A 16 -16.83 2.91 6.55
C PHE A 16 -15.80 4.04 6.57
N TYR A 17 -14.64 3.81 5.95
CA TYR A 17 -13.58 4.80 5.81
C TYR A 17 -14.09 6.07 5.13
N PHE A 18 -14.83 5.97 4.03
CA PHE A 18 -15.39 7.14 3.36
C PHE A 18 -16.31 7.98 4.26
N ARG A 19 -17.10 7.35 5.14
CA ARG A 19 -17.92 8.09 6.11
C ARG A 19 -17.07 8.84 7.14
N VAL A 20 -15.95 8.24 7.56
CA VAL A 20 -15.00 8.87 8.48
C VAL A 20 -14.26 10.01 7.79
N ALA A 21 -13.75 9.78 6.58
CA ALA A 21 -13.03 10.77 5.78
C ALA A 21 -13.90 12.00 5.50
N ASP A 22 -15.17 11.80 5.13
CA ASP A 22 -16.14 12.87 4.91
C ASP A 22 -16.40 13.68 6.20
N ARG A 23 -16.64 12.99 7.33
CA ARG A 23 -16.84 13.65 8.62
C ARG A 23 -15.60 14.43 9.10
N CYS A 24 -14.41 13.95 8.78
CA CYS A 24 -13.14 14.57 9.16
C CYS A 24 -12.62 15.58 8.11
N ASN A 25 -13.36 15.84 7.02
CA ASN A 25 -12.92 16.67 5.90
C ASN A 25 -11.56 16.26 5.31
N ILE A 26 -11.30 14.96 5.21
CA ILE A 26 -10.12 14.40 4.53
C ILE A 26 -10.41 14.37 3.03
N ILE A 27 -10.22 15.52 2.39
CA ILE A 27 -10.59 15.75 0.99
C ILE A 27 -9.37 16.07 0.14
N ASP A 28 -9.42 15.65 -1.13
CA ASP A 28 -8.51 16.10 -2.17
C ASP A 28 -9.23 17.14 -3.06
N LYS A 29 -8.58 18.29 -3.25
CA LYS A 29 -9.08 19.37 -4.08
C LYS A 29 -8.40 19.30 -5.44
N PRO A 30 -9.17 19.43 -6.55
CA PRO A 30 -8.59 19.44 -7.89
C PRO A 30 -7.45 20.45 -8.00
N ASN A 31 -6.32 20.01 -8.53
CA ASN A 31 -5.18 20.85 -8.86
C ASN A 31 -4.73 20.58 -10.31
N GLU A 32 -3.71 21.27 -10.79
CA GLU A 32 -3.18 21.15 -12.17
C GLU A 32 -2.75 19.72 -12.57
N ARG A 33 -2.57 18.82 -11.60
CA ARG A 33 -2.21 17.42 -11.81
C ARG A 33 -3.40 16.47 -11.66
N SER A 34 -4.53 16.93 -11.13
CA SER A 34 -5.70 16.11 -10.86
C SER A 34 -6.46 15.82 -12.16
N SER A 35 -6.71 14.55 -12.43
CA SER A 35 -7.62 14.12 -13.52
C SER A 35 -9.11 14.31 -13.19
N HIS A 36 -9.43 14.52 -11.91
CA HIS A 36 -10.79 14.75 -11.43
C HIS A 36 -11.12 16.25 -11.33
N THR A 37 -12.36 16.61 -11.63
CA THR A 37 -12.84 18.00 -11.58
C THR A 37 -13.66 18.32 -10.33
N LYS A 38 -14.02 17.30 -9.54
CA LYS A 38 -14.82 17.43 -8.31
C LYS A 38 -13.95 17.11 -7.11
N VAL A 39 -14.21 17.75 -5.97
CA VAL A 39 -13.60 17.37 -4.69
C VAL A 39 -13.87 15.89 -4.42
N THR A 40 -12.83 15.13 -4.10
CA THR A 40 -12.92 13.70 -3.78
C THR A 40 -12.44 13.43 -2.35
N LEU A 41 -12.83 12.28 -1.80
CA LEU A 41 -12.28 11.83 -0.52
C LEU A 41 -10.87 11.31 -0.73
N ARG A 42 -9.95 11.75 0.13
CA ARG A 42 -8.53 11.36 0.07
C ARG A 42 -8.27 10.18 1.00
N GLY A 43 -7.23 9.39 0.72
CA GLY A 43 -6.69 8.36 1.62
C GLY A 43 -7.37 6.98 1.56
N GLY A 44 -8.18 6.68 0.53
CA GLY A 44 -8.77 5.35 0.30
C GLY A 44 -7.75 4.20 0.15
N GLY A 45 -6.48 4.53 -0.10
CA GLY A 45 -5.39 3.55 -0.08
C GLY A 45 -5.16 2.86 1.27
N ILE A 46 -5.82 3.31 2.36
CA ILE A 46 -5.81 2.64 3.67
C ILE A 46 -6.25 1.17 3.59
N ILE A 47 -7.04 0.80 2.57
CA ILE A 47 -7.51 -0.57 2.39
C ILE A 47 -6.38 -1.56 2.09
N PHE A 48 -5.25 -1.10 1.55
CA PHE A 48 -4.07 -1.95 1.33
C PHE A 48 -3.49 -2.44 2.65
N TYR A 49 -3.43 -1.57 3.66
CA TYR A 49 -3.03 -1.94 5.02
C TYR A 49 -4.00 -2.96 5.61
N PHE A 50 -5.31 -2.74 5.49
CA PHE A 50 -6.29 -3.70 5.99
C PHE A 50 -6.22 -5.05 5.28
N GLY A 51 -5.92 -5.10 3.98
CA GLY A 51 -5.68 -6.36 3.27
C GLY A 51 -4.49 -7.13 3.85
N ALA A 52 -3.35 -6.45 4.04
CA ALA A 52 -2.17 -7.06 4.67
C ALA A 52 -2.42 -7.46 6.13
N LEU A 53 -3.19 -6.66 6.89
CA LEU A 53 -3.57 -6.96 8.26
C LEU A 53 -4.46 -8.20 8.35
N VAL A 54 -5.43 -8.35 7.44
CA VAL A 54 -6.27 -9.55 7.39
C VAL A 54 -5.41 -10.77 7.15
N TYR A 55 -4.47 -10.71 6.18
CA TYR A 55 -3.53 -11.81 5.97
C TYR A 55 -2.78 -12.14 7.25
N PHE A 56 -2.09 -11.16 7.85
CA PHE A 56 -1.32 -11.31 9.09
C PHE A 56 -2.10 -11.98 10.22
N LEU A 57 -3.36 -11.61 10.42
CA LEU A 57 -4.21 -12.18 11.47
C LEU A 57 -4.66 -13.62 11.18
N THR A 58 -4.71 -14.01 9.90
CA THR A 58 -5.16 -15.34 9.46
C THR A 58 -4.03 -16.31 9.17
N SER A 59 -2.80 -15.82 9.01
CA SER A 59 -1.58 -16.58 8.78
C SER A 59 -0.73 -16.75 10.04
N ASP A 60 -1.34 -16.75 11.22
CA ASP A 60 -0.64 -16.88 12.50
C ASP A 60 0.50 -15.86 12.70
N PHE A 61 0.27 -14.61 12.31
CA PHE A 61 1.18 -13.48 12.47
C PHE A 61 2.47 -13.54 11.62
N GLU A 62 2.40 -14.16 10.43
CA GLU A 62 3.51 -14.15 9.46
C GLU A 62 3.89 -12.74 9.00
N TYR A 63 5.18 -12.52 8.78
CA TYR A 63 5.77 -11.24 8.35
C TYR A 63 5.54 -10.04 9.29
N PRO A 64 5.82 -10.17 10.61
CA PRO A 64 5.55 -9.11 11.57
C PRO A 64 6.33 -7.82 11.30
N TRP A 65 7.57 -7.92 10.78
CA TRP A 65 8.38 -6.73 10.49
C TRP A 65 7.92 -6.02 9.24
N PHE A 66 7.39 -6.76 8.25
CA PHE A 66 6.72 -6.16 7.11
C PHE A 66 5.44 -5.43 7.53
N LEU A 67 4.60 -6.03 8.37
CA LEU A 67 3.39 -5.35 8.83
C LEU A 67 3.73 -4.10 9.65
N LEU A 68 4.77 -4.16 10.50
CA LEU A 68 5.23 -2.97 11.22
C LEU A 68 5.75 -1.89 10.27
N ALA A 69 6.51 -2.26 9.24
CA ALA A 69 6.96 -1.35 8.20
C ALA A 69 5.78 -0.70 7.47
N LEU A 70 4.78 -1.51 7.07
CA LEU A 70 3.58 -1.04 6.40
C LEU A 70 2.77 -0.10 7.32
N THR A 71 2.64 -0.44 8.60
CA THR A 71 2.01 0.42 9.62
C THR A 71 2.68 1.79 9.66
N LEU A 72 4.02 1.84 9.69
CA LEU A 72 4.76 3.12 9.71
C LEU A 72 4.48 3.95 8.46
N VAL A 73 4.51 3.33 7.28
CA VAL A 73 4.24 4.02 6.00
C VAL A 73 2.79 4.48 5.92
N THR A 74 1.82 3.63 6.24
CA THR A 74 0.39 3.98 6.25
C THR A 74 0.11 5.09 7.26
N PHE A 75 0.72 5.04 8.45
CA PHE A 75 0.57 6.07 9.46
C PHE A 75 1.07 7.42 8.97
N ILE A 76 2.31 7.50 8.47
CA ILE A 76 2.85 8.80 8.03
C ILE A 76 2.09 9.34 6.81
N SER A 77 1.68 8.48 5.88
CA SER A 77 0.86 8.87 4.72
C SER A 77 -0.51 9.40 5.14
N PHE A 78 -1.19 8.72 6.09
CA PHE A 78 -2.47 9.17 6.59
C PHE A 78 -2.37 10.50 7.37
N VAL A 79 -1.29 10.68 8.14
CA VAL A 79 -1.02 11.96 8.80
C VAL A 79 -0.79 13.05 7.76
N ASP A 80 -0.06 12.78 6.67
CA ASP A 80 0.19 13.73 5.57
C ASP A 80 -1.10 14.14 4.85
N ASP A 81 -2.06 13.21 4.72
CA ASP A 81 -3.38 13.48 4.13
C ASP A 81 -4.24 14.42 4.99
N ILE A 82 -4.08 14.36 6.33
CA ILE A 82 -4.80 15.25 7.26
C ILE A 82 -4.08 16.60 7.41
N LYS A 83 -2.76 16.57 7.56
CA LYS A 83 -1.92 17.74 7.75
C LYS A 83 -0.60 17.56 7.02
N SER A 84 -0.17 18.57 6.29
CA SER A 84 1.11 18.52 5.61
C SER A 84 2.24 18.19 6.58
N THR A 85 2.98 17.12 6.30
CA THR A 85 4.12 16.69 7.11
C THR A 85 5.44 17.15 6.49
N GLY A 86 6.41 17.44 7.34
CA GLY A 86 7.75 17.83 6.90
C GLY A 86 8.46 16.68 6.16
N GLN A 87 9.22 17.02 5.12
CA GLN A 87 9.94 16.05 4.29
C GLN A 87 10.88 15.16 5.10
N MET A 88 11.58 15.72 6.10
CA MET A 88 12.49 14.97 6.96
C MET A 88 11.75 13.93 7.81
N THR A 89 10.57 14.27 8.34
CA THR A 89 9.74 13.32 9.09
C THR A 89 9.32 12.16 8.18
N ARG A 90 8.84 12.46 6.96
CA ARG A 90 8.47 11.42 5.98
C ARG A 90 9.63 10.50 5.66
N LEU A 91 10.81 11.06 5.44
CA LEU A 91 12.02 10.29 5.14
C LEU A 91 12.39 9.35 6.29
N LEU A 92 12.32 9.81 7.54
CA LEU A 92 12.60 8.97 8.72
C LEU A 92 11.65 7.76 8.80
N PHE A 93 10.35 7.97 8.57
CA PHE A 93 9.38 6.87 8.57
C PHE A 93 9.62 5.90 7.41
N HIS A 94 9.87 6.40 6.20
CA HIS A 94 10.15 5.55 5.04
C HIS A 94 11.44 4.75 5.21
N PHE A 95 12.53 5.35 5.70
CA PHE A 95 13.79 4.64 5.95
C PHE A 95 13.67 3.61 7.07
N SER A 96 12.94 3.94 8.15
CA SER A 96 12.67 2.99 9.23
C SER A 96 11.86 1.79 8.74
N ALA A 97 10.80 2.05 7.96
CA ALA A 97 10.01 0.99 7.34
C ALA A 97 10.86 0.13 6.40
N MET A 98 11.72 0.74 5.60
CA MET A 98 12.58 0.01 4.66
C MET A 98 13.60 -0.87 5.38
N ALA A 99 14.19 -0.38 6.47
CA ALA A 99 15.07 -1.20 7.31
C ALA A 99 14.34 -2.43 7.89
N LEU A 100 13.09 -2.28 8.34
CA LEU A 100 12.28 -3.39 8.83
C LEU A 100 11.95 -4.40 7.73
N MET A 101 11.60 -3.95 6.52
CA MET A 101 11.39 -4.84 5.36
C MET A 101 12.66 -5.58 4.98
N PHE A 102 13.80 -4.89 4.94
CA PHE A 102 15.09 -5.51 4.64
C PHE A 102 15.50 -6.56 5.67
N TYR A 103 15.14 -6.34 6.93
CA TYR A 103 15.31 -7.33 7.98
C TYR A 103 14.41 -8.56 7.76
N GLN A 104 13.12 -8.35 7.44
CA GLN A 104 12.14 -9.42 7.21
C GLN A 104 12.59 -10.42 6.14
N TRP A 105 13.18 -9.94 5.03
CA TRP A 105 13.64 -10.78 3.91
C TRP A 105 15.15 -10.96 3.86
N GLY A 106 15.86 -10.70 4.97
CA GLY A 106 17.27 -11.04 5.10
C GLY A 106 18.23 -10.26 4.18
N LEU A 107 17.84 -9.08 3.70
CA LEU A 107 18.68 -8.27 2.80
C LEU A 107 20.00 -7.83 3.47
N PHE A 108 20.02 -7.71 4.79
CA PHE A 108 21.24 -7.42 5.57
C PHE A 108 22.29 -8.53 5.53
N SER A 109 21.95 -9.72 5.01
CA SER A 109 22.93 -10.78 4.74
C SER A 109 23.78 -10.51 3.48
N LEU A 110 23.30 -9.62 2.60
CA LEU A 110 24.03 -9.22 1.41
C LEU A 110 25.10 -8.16 1.74
N SER A 111 26.00 -7.92 0.80
CA SER A 111 26.98 -6.83 0.91
C SER A 111 26.29 -5.47 1.10
N TRP A 112 26.87 -4.61 1.93
CA TRP A 112 26.30 -3.32 2.34
C TRP A 112 25.84 -2.41 1.17
N TRP A 113 26.49 -2.50 0.01
CA TRP A 113 26.13 -1.69 -1.16
C TRP A 113 24.76 -2.07 -1.74
N TRP A 114 24.31 -3.33 -1.58
CA TRP A 114 22.95 -3.73 -1.95
C TRP A 114 21.88 -3.01 -1.12
N ILE A 115 22.17 -2.72 0.15
CA ILE A 115 21.27 -1.94 1.02
C ILE A 115 21.09 -0.53 0.45
N VAL A 116 22.19 0.10 0.01
CA VAL A 116 22.16 1.44 -0.58
C VAL A 116 21.35 1.44 -1.88
N ILE A 117 21.58 0.47 -2.75
CA ILE A 117 20.80 0.33 -4.01
C ILE A 117 19.32 0.12 -3.69
N ALA A 118 19.00 -0.81 -2.79
CA ALA A 118 17.62 -1.11 -2.42
C ALA A 118 16.91 0.11 -1.80
N LEU A 119 17.59 0.90 -0.95
CA LEU A 119 17.03 2.15 -0.41
C LEU A 119 16.68 3.13 -1.53
N ILE A 120 17.59 3.36 -2.48
CA ILE A 120 17.35 4.28 -3.61
C ILE A 120 16.19 3.79 -4.46
N VAL A 121 16.16 2.49 -4.80
CA VAL A 121 15.11 1.90 -5.63
C VAL A 121 13.76 1.96 -4.91
N CYS A 122 13.66 1.51 -3.66
CA CYS A 122 12.40 1.48 -2.93
C CYS A 122 11.84 2.88 -2.67
N THR A 123 12.69 3.83 -2.27
CA THR A 123 12.24 5.22 -2.09
C THR A 123 11.88 5.90 -3.40
N GLY A 124 12.59 5.60 -4.48
CA GLY A 124 12.25 6.01 -5.83
C GLY A 124 10.87 5.50 -6.25
N ILE A 125 10.58 4.21 -6.01
CA ILE A 125 9.27 3.59 -6.30
C ILE A 125 8.16 4.27 -5.49
N ILE A 126 8.34 4.48 -4.18
CA ILE A 126 7.33 5.17 -3.34
C ILE A 126 7.03 6.57 -3.91
N ASN A 127 8.07 7.33 -4.26
CA ASN A 127 7.90 8.65 -4.83
C ASN A 127 7.23 8.62 -6.21
N ALA A 128 7.55 7.63 -7.05
CA ALA A 128 6.92 7.44 -8.36
C ALA A 128 5.42 7.11 -8.21
N TYR A 129 5.06 6.22 -7.28
CA TYR A 129 3.67 5.89 -6.97
C TYR A 129 2.89 7.11 -6.49
N ASN A 130 3.45 7.88 -5.56
CA ASN A 130 2.84 9.12 -5.07
C ASN A 130 2.65 10.15 -6.19
N PHE A 131 3.54 10.16 -7.19
CA PHE A 131 3.43 11.05 -8.34
C PHE A 131 2.35 10.57 -9.34
N MET A 132 2.23 9.26 -9.55
CA MET A 132 1.24 8.66 -10.45
C MET A 132 -0.20 8.76 -9.94
N ASP A 133 -0.40 8.88 -8.61
CA ASP A 133 -1.72 8.88 -7.97
C ASP A 133 -2.62 10.08 -8.31
N GLY A 134 -2.10 11.10 -9.02
CA GLY A 134 -2.90 12.23 -9.51
C GLY A 134 -3.91 11.84 -10.62
N ILE A 135 -3.74 10.66 -11.23
CA ILE A 135 -4.62 10.15 -12.26
C ILE A 135 -5.43 8.96 -11.72
N ASN A 136 -6.76 9.10 -11.72
CA ASN A 136 -7.68 8.07 -11.23
C ASN A 136 -7.39 6.72 -11.89
N GLY A 137 -7.30 5.67 -11.07
CA GLY A 137 -7.14 4.29 -11.51
C GLY A 137 -5.74 3.87 -11.95
N ILE A 138 -4.80 4.80 -12.18
CA ILE A 138 -3.45 4.43 -12.66
C ILE A 138 -2.68 3.66 -11.60
N THR A 139 -2.61 4.15 -10.36
CA THR A 139 -1.87 3.49 -9.27
C THR A 139 -2.46 2.12 -8.93
N GLY A 140 -3.79 2.02 -8.85
CA GLY A 140 -4.50 0.77 -8.67
C GLY A 140 -4.27 -0.22 -9.82
N GLY A 141 -4.41 0.23 -11.07
CA GLY A 141 -4.19 -0.58 -12.26
C GLY A 141 -2.76 -1.10 -12.38
N CYS A 142 -1.76 -0.23 -12.22
CA CYS A 142 -0.35 -0.63 -12.19
C CYS A 142 -0.06 -1.63 -11.07
N SER A 143 -0.66 -1.44 -9.89
CA SER A 143 -0.50 -2.39 -8.78
C SER A 143 -1.08 -3.76 -9.09
N LEU A 144 -2.25 -3.83 -9.76
CA LEU A 144 -2.83 -5.12 -10.20
C LEU A 144 -1.89 -5.84 -11.18
N VAL A 145 -1.31 -5.11 -12.15
CA VAL A 145 -0.36 -5.70 -13.11
C VAL A 145 0.88 -6.25 -12.39
N ILE A 146 1.46 -5.47 -11.46
CA ILE A 146 2.63 -5.91 -10.70
C ILE A 146 2.31 -7.10 -9.80
N LEU A 147 1.21 -7.06 -9.06
CA LEU A 147 0.81 -8.16 -8.18
C LEU A 147 0.45 -9.43 -8.97
N ALA A 148 -0.17 -9.30 -10.14
CA ALA A 148 -0.41 -10.44 -11.03
C ALA A 148 0.90 -11.04 -11.55
N ALA A 149 1.87 -10.21 -11.92
CA ALA A 149 3.20 -10.67 -12.32
C ALA A 149 3.93 -11.37 -11.15
N LEU A 150 3.86 -10.80 -9.94
CA LEU A 150 4.42 -11.42 -8.73
C LEU A 150 3.74 -12.74 -8.41
N ALA A 151 2.41 -12.83 -8.52
CA ALA A 151 1.66 -14.07 -8.33
C ALA A 151 2.07 -15.15 -9.35
N TYR A 152 2.24 -14.77 -10.62
CA TYR A 152 2.72 -15.67 -11.67
C TYR A 152 4.13 -16.17 -11.37
N ILE A 153 5.06 -15.26 -11.06
CA ILE A 153 6.45 -15.63 -10.71
C ILE A 153 6.47 -16.54 -9.49
N ASN A 154 5.69 -16.22 -8.45
CA ASN A 154 5.64 -17.00 -7.20
C ASN A 154 5.17 -18.44 -7.42
N LYS A 155 4.28 -18.65 -8.39
CA LYS A 155 3.66 -19.93 -8.69
C LYS A 155 4.44 -20.76 -9.72
N GLU A 156 4.90 -20.11 -10.79
CA GLU A 156 5.41 -20.81 -11.99
C GLU A 156 6.93 -20.74 -12.13
N VAL A 157 7.61 -19.80 -11.46
CA VAL A 157 9.06 -19.56 -11.62
C VAL A 157 9.83 -19.91 -10.34
N VAL A 158 9.49 -19.25 -9.23
CA VAL A 158 10.14 -19.43 -7.93
C VAL A 158 9.20 -19.01 -6.82
N THR A 159 8.97 -19.89 -5.84
CA THR A 159 8.20 -19.53 -4.65
C THR A 159 9.08 -18.74 -3.69
N PHE A 160 8.63 -17.53 -3.36
CA PHE A 160 9.35 -16.60 -2.48
C PHE A 160 8.49 -16.08 -1.31
N VAL A 161 7.16 -16.24 -1.38
CA VAL A 161 6.19 -15.99 -0.30
C VAL A 161 4.99 -16.93 -0.44
N GLU A 162 4.16 -17.03 0.58
CA GLU A 162 2.89 -17.72 0.55
C GLU A 162 1.96 -17.02 -0.46
N ALA A 163 1.39 -17.79 -1.39
CA ALA A 163 0.56 -17.24 -2.45
C ALA A 163 -0.67 -16.48 -1.92
N ASP A 164 -1.20 -16.93 -0.78
CA ASP A 164 -2.34 -16.29 -0.11
C ASP A 164 -2.05 -14.84 0.31
N PHE A 165 -0.79 -14.50 0.61
CA PHE A 165 -0.42 -13.12 0.89
C PHE A 165 -0.65 -12.23 -0.34
N ILE A 166 -0.12 -12.64 -1.49
CA ILE A 166 -0.27 -11.90 -2.75
C ILE A 166 -1.75 -11.80 -3.14
N TYR A 167 -2.51 -12.90 -3.06
CA TYR A 167 -3.93 -12.90 -3.42
C TYR A 167 -4.78 -12.06 -2.48
N THR A 168 -4.46 -12.02 -1.17
CA THR A 168 -5.16 -11.16 -0.21
C THR A 168 -4.90 -9.68 -0.50
N VAL A 169 -3.67 -9.31 -0.86
CA VAL A 169 -3.35 -7.94 -1.30
C VAL A 169 -4.00 -7.60 -2.64
N ILE A 170 -4.09 -8.54 -3.59
CA ILE A 170 -4.86 -8.32 -4.83
C ILE A 170 -6.33 -8.00 -4.51
N CYS A 171 -6.94 -8.66 -3.53
CA CYS A 171 -8.31 -8.37 -3.12
C CYS A 171 -8.47 -6.91 -2.65
N SER A 172 -7.51 -6.37 -1.88
CA SER A 172 -7.58 -4.97 -1.43
C SER A 172 -7.42 -3.98 -2.58
N VAL A 173 -6.55 -4.29 -3.55
CA VAL A 173 -6.40 -3.46 -4.76
C VAL A 173 -7.67 -3.50 -5.62
N LEU A 174 -8.33 -4.65 -5.75
CA LEU A 174 -9.61 -4.75 -6.48
C LEU A 174 -10.70 -3.89 -5.84
N VAL A 175 -10.82 -3.91 -4.50
CA VAL A 175 -11.78 -3.07 -3.77
C VAL A 175 -11.46 -1.59 -3.97
N PHE A 176 -10.19 -1.19 -3.82
CA PHE A 176 -9.76 0.18 -4.07
C PHE A 176 -10.11 0.64 -5.50
N CYS A 177 -9.75 -0.17 -6.50
CA CYS A 177 -10.01 0.06 -7.91
C CYS A 177 -11.50 0.25 -8.20
N PHE A 178 -12.39 -0.50 -7.56
CA PHE A 178 -13.84 -0.36 -7.73
C PHE A 178 -14.32 1.06 -7.42
N PHE A 179 -13.75 1.72 -6.41
CA PHE A 179 -14.11 3.09 -6.05
C PHE A 179 -13.27 4.15 -6.76
N ASN A 180 -12.05 3.80 -7.19
CA ASN A 180 -11.06 4.73 -7.72
C ASN A 180 -11.09 4.88 -9.25
N PHE A 181 -11.48 3.86 -10.03
CA PHE A 181 -11.68 3.99 -11.48
C PHE A 181 -12.90 4.89 -11.78
N ARG A 182 -12.65 6.13 -12.21
CA ARG A 182 -13.66 7.14 -12.55
C ARG A 182 -13.17 8.06 -13.65
#